data_AF-A0ABD0Q6Y4-F1
#
_entry.id   AF-A0ABD0Q6Y4-F1
#
_cell.length_a   1.000
_cell.length_b   1.000
_cell.length_c   1.000
_cell.angle_alpha   90.00
_cell.angle_beta   90.00
_cell.angle_gamma   90.00
#
_symmetry.space_group_name_H-M   'P 1'
#
loop_
_entity.id
_entity.type
_entity.pdbx_description
1 polymer ?
#
loop_
_entity_poly.entity_id
_entity_poly.type
_entity_poly.pdbx_seq_one_letter_code
_entity_poly.pdbx_strand_id
1 'polypeptide(L)' 'MNVGRRFLVNRIQDYIQSKIVYYLMNIHVDSHSIYLCRHGESEHNIQGRIGGDSELSPRGRQ' A
#
# COMPACT_ATOMS: atom_id res chain seq x y z
N MET A 1 13.03 -23.17 -1.50
CA MET A 1 11.69 -23.81 -1.43
C MET A 1 11.23 -23.92 0.02
N ASN A 2 11.00 -22.79 0.69
CA ASN A 2 10.45 -22.69 2.05
C ASN A 2 9.82 -21.30 2.13
N VAL A 3 8.58 -21.15 1.65
CA VAL A 3 7.70 -19.99 1.89
C VAL A 3 8.45 -18.64 1.99
N GLY A 4 9.10 -18.21 0.90
CA GLY A 4 9.82 -16.94 0.84
C GLY A 4 11.24 -16.89 1.46
N ARG A 5 11.73 -17.92 2.16
CA ARG A 5 13.06 -17.92 2.81
C ARG A 5 14.26 -18.10 1.87
N ARG A 6 14.06 -18.64 0.68
CA ARG A 6 15.14 -18.80 -0.33
C ARG A 6 14.56 -18.82 -1.73
N PHE A 7 15.02 -17.88 -2.55
CA PHE A 7 14.68 -17.76 -3.97
C PHE A 7 15.88 -18.18 -4.82
N LEU A 8 15.61 -18.94 -5.88
CA LEU A 8 16.57 -19.20 -6.95
C LEU A 8 15.93 -18.69 -8.23
N VAL A 9 16.56 -17.69 -8.83
CA VAL A 9 16.05 -16.98 -10.01
C VAL A 9 17.11 -17.09 -11.09
N ASN A 10 16.72 -17.50 -12.30
CA ASN A 10 17.66 -17.78 -13.38
C ASN A 10 17.15 -17.18 -14.70
N ARG A 11 18.05 -16.57 -15.47
CA ARG A 11 17.80 -15.98 -16.80
C ARG A 11 16.55 -15.10 -16.85
N ILE A 12 16.51 -14.05 -16.04
CA ILE A 12 15.53 -12.97 -16.24
C ILE A 12 15.94 -12.19 -17.49
N GLN A 13 15.05 -12.11 -18.48
CA GLN A 13 15.34 -11.48 -19.77
C GLN A 13 14.63 -10.12 -19.92
N ASP A 14 13.48 -9.96 -19.27
CA ASP A 14 12.57 -8.85 -19.56
C ASP A 14 12.11 -8.11 -18.30
N TYR A 15 11.70 -6.84 -18.46
CA TYR A 15 11.20 -6.00 -17.38
C TYR A 15 10.03 -6.62 -16.60
N ILE A 16 9.09 -7.27 -17.30
CA ILE A 16 7.93 -7.90 -16.67
C ILE A 16 8.38 -9.04 -15.75
N GLN A 17 9.33 -9.87 -16.19
CA GLN A 17 9.86 -10.99 -15.40
C GLN A 17 10.56 -10.50 -14.13
N SER A 18 11.33 -9.40 -14.22
CA SER A 18 11.93 -8.73 -13.05
C SER A 18 10.88 -8.27 -12.04
N LYS A 19 9.76 -7.68 -12.50
CA LYS A 19 8.67 -7.21 -11.61
C LYS A 19 7.94 -8.37 -10.92
N ILE A 20 7.75 -9.49 -11.61
CA ILE A 20 7.14 -10.69 -11.02
C ILE A 20 8.03 -11.24 -9.90
N VAL A 21 9.33 -11.38 -10.13
CA VAL A 21 10.28 -11.84 -9.12
C VAL A 21 10.31 -10.89 -7.92
N TYR A 22 10.36 -9.58 -8.16
CA TYR A 22 10.32 -8.57 -7.09
C TYR A 22 9.06 -8.73 -6.22
N TYR A 23 7.89 -8.89 -6.81
CA TYR A 23 6.66 -9.09 -6.05
C TYR A 23 6.71 -10.37 -5.20
N LEU A 24 7.11 -11.49 -5.79
CA LEU A 24 7.22 -12.79 -5.10
C LEU A 24 8.23 -12.79 -3.95
N MET A 25 9.26 -11.96 -4.04
CA MET A 25 10.26 -11.81 -2.97
C MET A 25 9.75 -11.02 -1.76
N ASN A 26 8.68 -10.22 -1.92
CA ASN A 26 8.18 -9.32 -0.86
C ASN A 26 6.85 -9.80 -0.22
N ILE A 27 6.23 -10.85 -0.75
CA ILE A 27 5.02 -11.43 -0.14
C ILE A 27 5.36 -12.34 1.04
N HIS A 28 4.55 -12.26 2.10
CA HIS A 28 4.66 -13.08 3.30
C HIS A 28 3.31 -13.78 3.53
N VAL A 29 3.33 -15.06 3.96
CA VAL A 29 2.09 -15.84 4.17
C VAL A 29 1.59 -15.82 5.61
N ASP A 30 2.35 -15.20 6.50
CA ASP A 30 2.00 -15.07 7.90
C ASP A 30 0.71 -14.24 8.03
N SER A 31 -0.18 -14.66 8.95
CA SER A 31 -1.44 -13.97 9.19
C SER A 31 -1.19 -12.58 9.76
N HIS A 32 -1.61 -11.54 9.04
CA HIS A 32 -1.52 -10.16 9.48
C HIS A 32 -2.78 -9.39 9.11
N SER A 33 -3.19 -8.47 9.98
CA SER A 33 -4.31 -7.56 9.72
C SER A 33 -3.80 -6.26 9.10
N ILE A 34 -4.33 -5.87 7.96
CA ILE A 34 -4.07 -4.58 7.31
C ILE A 34 -5.33 -3.73 7.46
N TYR A 35 -5.24 -2.63 8.20
CA TYR A 35 -6.33 -1.67 8.37
C TYR A 35 -6.08 -0.47 7.46
N LEU A 36 -7.07 -0.13 6.64
CA LEU A 36 -7.03 1.00 5.71
C LEU A 36 -8.14 1.97 6.08
N CYS A 37 -7.77 3.21 6.36
CA CYS A 37 -8.70 4.30 6.69
C CYS A 37 -8.38 5.52 5.83
N ARG A 38 -9.36 6.38 5.59
CA ARG A 38 -9.09 7.73 5.10
C ARG A 38 -8.56 8.61 6.24
N HIS A 39 -8.05 9.79 5.90
CA HIS A 39 -7.89 10.87 6.88
C HIS A 39 -9.26 11.24 7.49
N GLY A 40 -9.26 11.82 8.69
CA GLY A 40 -10.47 12.38 9.32
C GLY A 40 -11.11 13.46 8.44
N GLU A 41 -12.40 13.76 8.62
CA GLU A 41 -13.09 14.77 7.83
C GLU A 41 -12.32 16.11 7.81
N SER A 42 -12.06 16.66 6.62
CA SER A 42 -11.39 17.96 6.46
C SER A 42 -12.34 19.09 6.10
N GLU A 43 -11.90 20.34 6.25
CA GLU A 43 -12.68 21.51 5.85
C GLU A 43 -13.05 21.49 4.35
N HIS A 44 -12.16 20.99 3.49
CA HIS A 44 -12.48 20.81 2.07
C HIS A 44 -13.54 19.73 1.83
N ASN A 45 -13.59 18.67 2.65
CA ASN A 45 -14.66 17.67 2.54
C ASN A 45 -16.03 18.30 2.82
N ILE A 46 -16.12 19.14 3.86
CA ILE A 46 -17.35 19.87 4.21
C ILE A 46 -17.78 20.80 3.06
N GLN A 47 -16.82 21.47 2.43
CA GLN A 47 -17.08 22.40 1.33
C GLN A 47 -17.26 21.71 -0.04
N GLY A 48 -17.13 20.39 -0.12
CA GLY A 48 -17.21 19.64 -1.37
C GLY A 48 -16.06 19.92 -2.36
N ARG A 49 -14.91 20.38 -1.85
CA ARG A 49 -13.72 20.69 -2.67
C ARG A 49 -12.83 19.46 -2.82
N ILE A 50 -12.22 19.32 -4.00
CA ILE A 50 -11.26 18.25 -4.30
C ILE A 50 -9.83 18.74 -4.14
N GLY A 51 -8.94 17.86 -3.68
CA GLY A 51 -7.52 18.16 -3.48
C GLY A 51 -7.22 19.25 -2.43
N GLY A 52 -6.02 19.80 -2.49
CA GLY A 52 -5.51 20.78 -1.53
C GLY A 52 -4.91 20.16 -0.27
N ASP A 53 -4.61 21.01 0.71
CA ASP A 53 -3.97 20.67 1.99
C ASP A 53 -4.71 21.36 3.15
N SER A 54 -6.02 21.13 3.24
CA SER A 54 -6.87 21.75 4.25
C SER A 54 -6.78 21.02 5.58
N GLU A 55 -6.84 21.77 6.67
CA GLU A 55 -6.93 21.25 8.04
C GLU A 55 -8.11 20.29 8.26
N LEU A 56 -7.95 19.40 9.26
CA LEU A 56 -9.03 18.55 9.75
C LEU A 56 -10.12 19.38 10.43
N SER A 57 -11.37 19.04 10.15
CA SER A 57 -12.54 19.61 10.83
C SER A 57 -12.60 19.17 12.29
N PRO A 58 -13.40 19.83 13.15
CA PRO A 58 -13.59 19.38 14.53
C PRO A 58 -14.04 17.93 14.65
N ARG A 59 -14.84 17.43 13.68
CA ARG A 59 -15.26 16.02 13.61
C ARG A 59 -14.14 15.09 13.16
N GLY A 60 -13.24 15.57 12.30
CA GLY A 60 -12.08 14.80 11.85
C GLY A 60 -10.98 14.64 12.91
N ARG A 61 -10.99 15.45 13.98
CA ARG A 61 -10.05 15.39 15.11
C ARG A 61 -10.52 14.53 16.28
N GLN A 62 -11.80 14.14 16.30
CA GLN A 62 -12.37 13.23 17.30
C GLN A 62 -12.00 11.78 16.98
#